data_AF-A0A6P2VKL9-F1
#
_entry.id   AF-A0A6P2VKL9-F1
#
_cell.length_a   1.000
_cell.length_b   1.000
_cell.length_c   1.000
_cell.angle_alpha   90.00
_cell.angle_beta   90.00
_cell.angle_gamma   90.00
#
_symmetry.space_group_name_H-M   'P 1'
#
loop_
_entity.id
_entity.type
_entity.pdbx_description
1 polymer ?
#
loop_
_entity_poly.entity_id
_entity_poly.type
_entity_poly.pdbx_seq_one_letter_code
_entity_poly.pdbx_strand_id
1 'polypeptide(L)' 'MIIDELLNLIRRHEVTWINTVMPARIADSAMCHQQELQMFVAVRALSIGAGYSEFESDEIASAVMTRLG' A
#
# COMPACT_ATOMS: atom_id res chain seq x y z
N MET A 1 -4.23 -8.75 -15.39
CA MET A 1 -5.20 -7.78 -14.82
C MET A 1 -4.40 -6.72 -14.07
N ILE A 2 -4.83 -5.46 -13.96
CA ILE A 2 -3.98 -4.39 -13.39
C ILE A 2 -3.49 -4.68 -11.95
N ILE A 3 -4.28 -5.43 -11.18
CA ILE A 3 -3.91 -5.90 -9.84
C ILE A 3 -2.64 -6.77 -9.86
N ASP A 4 -2.47 -7.63 -10.88
CA ASP A 4 -1.27 -8.49 -11.01
C ASP A 4 -0.01 -7.67 -11.30
N GLU A 5 -0.17 -6.53 -11.99
CA GLU A 5 0.90 -5.61 -12.33
C GLU A 5 1.37 -4.82 -11.10
N LEU A 6 0.43 -4.37 -10.25
CA LEU A 6 0.74 -3.71 -8.97
C LEU A 6 1.43 -4.64 -7.98
N LEU A 7 0.98 -5.90 -7.90
CA LEU A 7 1.64 -6.92 -7.08
C LEU A 7 3.08 -7.19 -7.53
N ASN A 8 3.34 -7.16 -8.85
CA ASN A 8 4.69 -7.31 -9.39
C ASN A 8 5.58 -6.09 -9.06
N LEU A 9 5.05 -4.87 -9.07
CA LEU A 9 5.80 -3.65 -8.72
C LEU A 9 6.20 -3.63 -7.24
N ILE A 10 5.29 -3.99 -6.34
CA ILE A 10 5.56 -4.11 -4.90
C ILE A 10 6.60 -5.21 -4.64
N ARG A 11 6.44 -6.37 -5.28
CA ARG A 11 7.37 -7.51 -5.14
C ARG A 11 8.78 -7.18 -5.66
N ARG A 12 8.91 -6.26 -6.62
CA ARG A 12 10.19 -5.81 -7.19
C ARG A 12 10.86 -4.71 -6.38
N HIS A 13 10.28 -4.26 -5.26
CA HIS A 13 10.86 -3.24 -4.39
C HIS A 13 11.08 -1.87 -5.08
N GLU A 14 10.41 -1.61 -6.20
CA GLU A 14 10.50 -0.35 -6.96
C GLU A 14 9.68 0.79 -6.33
N VAL A 15 8.99 0.54 -5.22
CA VAL A 15 8.31 1.56 -4.43
C VAL A 15 9.28 2.08 -3.37
N THR A 16 9.87 3.25 -3.61
CA THR A 16 10.84 3.86 -2.71
C THR A 16 10.16 4.34 -1.42
N TRP A 17 10.39 3.61 -0.34
CA TRP A 17 9.92 3.92 1.02
C TRP A 17 10.44 5.29 1.47
N ILE A 18 9.56 6.30 1.55
CA ILE A 18 9.93 7.60 2.13
C ILE A 18 10.00 7.41 3.66
N ASN A 19 11.22 7.12 4.14
CA ASN A 19 11.54 6.83 5.53
C ASN A 19 11.26 8.04 6.45
N THR A 20 10.08 8.06 7.07
CA THR A 20 9.86 8.84 8.29
C THR A 20 10.32 8.00 9.48
N VAL A 21 11.46 8.41 10.05
CA VAL A 21 12.05 7.83 11.26
C VAL A 21 11.05 7.91 12.41
N MET A 22 10.61 6.77 12.95
CA MET A 22 9.77 6.67 14.16
C MET A 22 10.41 5.73 15.20
N PRO A 23 10.27 6.02 16.52
CA PRO A 23 11.13 5.51 17.58
C PRO A 23 10.81 4.07 18.02
N ALA A 24 11.89 3.32 18.28
CA ALA A 24 12.01 1.87 18.30
C ALA A 24 11.40 1.10 19.50
N ARG A 25 10.26 1.51 20.09
CA ARG A 25 9.72 0.79 21.26
C ARG A 25 8.20 0.53 21.29
N ILE A 26 7.45 1.04 20.32
CA ILE A 26 6.02 0.65 20.09
C ILE A 26 5.93 -0.31 18.88
N ALA A 27 7.08 -0.82 18.44
CA ALA A 27 7.37 -1.10 17.05
C ALA A 27 6.56 -2.27 16.45
N ASP A 28 6.49 -3.47 17.03
CA ASP A 28 6.09 -4.60 16.18
C ASP A 28 4.60 -4.63 15.77
N SER A 29 3.65 -4.35 16.67
CA SER A 29 2.24 -4.31 16.28
C SER A 29 1.85 -2.99 15.63
N ALA A 30 2.32 -1.85 16.16
CA ALA A 30 1.99 -0.54 15.59
C ALA A 30 2.70 -0.34 14.25
N MET A 31 3.90 -0.88 14.03
CA MET A 31 4.53 -0.88 12.70
C MET A 31 3.82 -1.83 11.75
N CYS A 32 3.29 -2.98 12.19
CA CYS A 32 2.49 -3.83 11.30
C CYS A 32 1.21 -3.12 10.85
N HIS A 33 0.50 -2.46 11.77
CA HIS A 33 -0.67 -1.65 11.43
C HIS A 33 -0.30 -0.42 10.61
N GLN A 34 0.84 0.22 10.91
CA GLN A 34 1.34 1.37 10.15
C GLN A 34 1.79 0.96 8.74
N GLN A 35 2.36 -0.24 8.58
CA GLN A 35 2.77 -0.79 7.29
C GLN A 35 1.54 -1.16 6.45
N GLU A 36 0.52 -1.75 7.06
CA GLU A 36 -0.77 -2.00 6.39
C GLU A 36 -1.44 -0.69 5.94
N LEU A 37 -1.48 0.33 6.81
CA LEU A 37 -1.98 1.67 6.47
C LEU A 37 -1.14 2.34 5.36
N GLN A 38 0.18 2.24 5.42
CA GLN A 38 1.07 2.78 4.39
C GLN A 38 0.85 2.07 3.05
N MET A 39 0.64 0.75 3.07
CA MET A 39 0.39 -0.04 1.88
C MET A 39 -0.97 0.29 1.26
N PHE A 40 -2.01 0.45 2.09
CA PHE A 40 -3.32 0.93 1.65
C PHE A 40 -3.21 2.30 0.96
N VAL A 41 -2.52 3.27 1.59
CA VAL A 41 -2.35 4.62 1.04
C VAL A 41 -1.52 4.59 -0.25
N ALA A 42 -0.47 3.78 -0.32
CA ALA A 42 0.37 3.64 -1.50
C ALA A 42 -0.42 3.07 -2.69
N VAL A 43 -1.21 2.01 -2.47
CA VAL A 43 -2.04 1.41 -3.51
C VAL A 43 -3.14 2.38 -3.96
N ARG A 44 -3.79 3.07 -3.02
CA ARG A 44 -4.80 4.09 -3.34
C ARG A 44 -4.21 5.22 -4.20
N ALA A 45 -3.08 5.78 -3.79
CA ALA A 45 -2.41 6.86 -4.53
C ALA A 45 -1.99 6.42 -5.93
N LEU A 46 -1.56 5.17 -6.07
CA LEU A 46 -1.14 4.61 -7.34
C LEU A 46 -2.34 4.34 -8.28
N SER A 47 -3.47 3.88 -7.74
CA SER A 47 -4.72 3.77 -8.50
C SER A 47 -5.25 5.14 -8.96
N ILE A 48 -5.20 6.15 -8.09
CA ILE A 48 -5.56 7.53 -8.48
C ILE A 48 -4.63 8.02 -9.61
N GLY A 49 -3.33 7.77 -9.50
CA GLY A 49 -2.34 8.10 -10.54
C GLY A 49 -2.58 7.36 -11.87
N ALA A 50 -3.21 6.19 -11.83
CA ALA A 50 -3.62 5.42 -13.01
C ALA A 50 -4.95 5.88 -13.62
N GLY A 51 -5.61 6.89 -13.03
CA GLY A 51 -6.85 7.49 -13.54
C GLY A 51 -8.13 6.92 -12.96
N TYR A 52 -8.06 6.11 -11.90
CA TYR A 52 -9.25 5.64 -11.18
C TYR A 52 -9.84 6.73 -10.30
N SER A 53 -11.16 6.71 -10.12
CA SER A 53 -11.86 7.57 -9.16
C SER A 53 -11.36 7.31 -7.74
N GLU A 54 -11.53 8.28 -6.82
CA GLU A 54 -11.21 8.09 -5.40
C GLU A 54 -11.94 6.87 -4.81
N PHE A 55 -13.21 6.67 -5.20
CA PHE A 55 -14.02 5.54 -4.75
C PHE A 55 -13.50 4.20 -5.29
N GLU A 56 -13.18 4.12 -6.59
CA GLU A 56 -12.61 2.92 -7.21
C GLU A 56 -11.22 2.62 -6.63
N SER A 57 -10.44 3.66 -6.34
CA SER A 57 -9.11 3.53 -5.76
C SER A 57 -9.17 2.97 -4.33
N ASP A 58 -10.18 3.34 -3.55
CA ASP A 58 -10.44 2.77 -2.23
C ASP A 58 -10.85 1.29 -2.32
N GLU A 59 -11.72 0.94 -3.27
CA GLU A 59 -12.09 -0.47 -3.52
C GLU A 59 -10.87 -1.31 -3.95
N ILE A 60 -10.02 -0.77 -4.83
CA ILE A 60 -8.78 -1.43 -5.27
C ILE A 60 -7.82 -1.61 -4.09
N ALA A 61 -7.61 -0.56 -3.29
CA ALA A 61 -6.74 -0.64 -2.12
C ALA A 61 -7.25 -1.67 -1.10
N SER A 62 -8.56 -1.68 -0.82
CA SER A 62 -9.19 -2.67 0.06
C SER A 62 -9.05 -4.10 -0.48
N ALA A 63 -9.26 -4.30 -1.78
CA ALA A 63 -9.12 -5.61 -2.42
C ALA A 63 -7.67 -6.13 -2.41
N VAL A 64 -6.69 -5.24 -2.59
CA VAL A 64 -5.27 -5.57 -2.51
C VAL A 64 -4.88 -5.95 -1.09
N MET A 65 -5.28 -5.16 -0.09
CA MET A 65 -5.02 -5.46 1.33
C MET A 65 -5.61 -6.80 1.76
N THR A 66 -6.83 -7.12 1.31
CA THR A 66 -7.50 -8.40 1.62
C THR A 66 -6.77 -9.62 1.02
N ARG A 67 -6.08 -9.45 -0.12
CA ARG A 67 -5.32 -10.54 -0.77
C ARG A 67 -3.91 -10.72 -0.25
N LEU A 68 -3.39 -9.72 0.46
CA LEU A 68 -2.05 -9.74 1.07
C LEU A 68 -2.07 -10.34 2.48
N GLY A 69 -3.25 -10.48 3.09
CA GLY A 69 -3.50 -11.18 4.36
C GLY A 69 -3.68 -12.68 4.20
#